data_AF-C0QFM0-F1
#
_entry.id   AF-C0QFM0-F1
#
_cell.length_a   1.000
_cell.length_b   1.000
_cell.length_c   1.000
_cell.angle_alpha   90.00
_cell.angle_beta   90.00
_cell.angle_gamma   90.00
#
_symmetry.space_group_name_H-M   'P 1'
#
loop_
_entity.id
_entity.type
_entity.pdbx_description
1 polymer ?
#
loop_
_entity_poly.entity_id
_entity_poly.type
_entity_poly.pdbx_seq_one_letter_code
_entity_poly.pdbx_strand_id
1 'polypeptide(L)'
;MKKCTVYDLETLGLYVDGELEPHARETVERHLGMCSRCRSVVENYEQLAATFKLGVERRAPWESQWLSDKTVFAPVNTWRQSFSTGLIGFVKAKKYTLQLASIAAILIAGVFYYQAHTVLQDGPSAIINFVEGDMASVMIFETHPSNNTIIWYTEG
;
A
#
# COMPACT_ATOMS: atom_id res chain seq x y z
N MET A 1 -33.04 9.48 -13.97
CA MET A 1 -31.76 9.10 -14.62
C MET A 1 -31.49 7.63 -14.35
N LYS A 2 -31.24 6.82 -15.38
CA LYS A 2 -30.97 5.37 -15.20
C LYS A 2 -29.63 5.17 -14.48
N LYS A 3 -29.58 4.26 -13.52
CA LYS A 3 -28.31 3.86 -12.88
C LYS A 3 -27.51 3.03 -13.88
N CYS A 4 -26.27 3.43 -14.15
CA CYS A 4 -25.32 2.55 -14.83
C CYS A 4 -24.72 1.62 -13.76
N THR A 5 -24.73 0.32 -14.01
CA THR A 5 -24.19 -0.72 -13.13
C THR A 5 -23.07 -1.51 -13.81
N VAL A 6 -22.61 -1.07 -14.99
CA VAL A 6 -21.59 -1.77 -15.78
C VAL A 6 -20.21 -1.66 -15.13
N TYR A 7 -19.88 -0.48 -14.60
CA TYR A 7 -18.65 -0.21 -13.88
C TYR A 7 -18.97 0.41 -12.53
N ASP A 8 -18.25 -0.04 -11.51
CA ASP A 8 -18.25 0.57 -10.19
C ASP A 8 -17.35 1.82 -10.16
N LEU A 9 -17.38 2.53 -9.03
CA LEU A 9 -16.59 3.75 -8.86
C LEU A 9 -15.09 3.45 -8.78
N GLU A 10 -14.72 2.29 -8.25
CA GLU A 10 -13.32 1.86 -8.13
C GLU A 10 -12.68 1.67 -9.50
N THR A 11 -13.33 0.95 -10.41
CA THR A 11 -12.82 0.77 -11.78
C THR A 11 -12.69 2.09 -12.52
N LEU A 12 -13.63 3.03 -12.31
CA LEU A 12 -13.54 4.38 -12.90
C LEU A 12 -12.42 5.22 -12.28
N GLY A 13 -12.10 5.03 -11.00
CA GLY A 13 -10.93 5.62 -10.35
C GLY A 13 -9.63 5.11 -10.97
N LEU A 14 -9.47 3.79 -11.06
CA LEU A 14 -8.31 3.15 -11.70
C LEU A 14 -8.13 3.58 -13.16
N TYR A 15 -9.23 3.84 -13.87
CA TYR A 15 -9.18 4.39 -15.24
C TYR A 15 -8.54 5.79 -15.28
N VAL A 16 -8.95 6.67 -14.36
CA VAL A 16 -8.42 8.05 -14.23
C VAL A 16 -6.96 8.04 -13.82
N ASP A 17 -6.59 7.17 -12.88
CA ASP A 17 -5.21 7.03 -12.40
C ASP A 17 -4.28 6.34 -13.42
N GLY A 18 -4.85 5.75 -14.48
CA GLY A 18 -4.09 5.07 -15.54
C GLY A 18 -3.62 3.66 -15.16
N GLU A 19 -4.22 3.06 -14.14
CA GLU A 19 -3.82 1.78 -13.54
C GLU A 19 -4.56 0.56 -14.14
N LEU A 20 -5.52 0.79 -15.04
CA LEU A 20 -6.19 -0.31 -15.74
C LEU A 20 -5.30 -0.98 -16.80
N GLU A 21 -5.40 -2.31 -16.91
CA GLU A 21 -4.79 -3.05 -18.00
C GLU A 21 -5.28 -2.56 -19.38
N PRO A 22 -4.45 -2.61 -20.43
CA PRO A 22 -4.79 -2.02 -21.73
C PRO A 22 -6.13 -2.48 -22.32
N HIS A 23 -6.44 -3.77 -22.20
CA HIS A 23 -7.70 -4.33 -22.68
C HIS A 23 -8.90 -3.82 -21.87
N ALA A 24 -8.78 -3.76 -20.53
CA ALA A 24 -9.81 -3.24 -19.66
C ALA A 24 -10.06 -1.74 -19.94
N ARG A 25 -8.99 -0.97 -20.12
CA ARG A 25 -9.05 0.45 -20.47
C ARG A 25 -9.85 0.69 -21.75
N GLU A 26 -9.57 -0.05 -22.82
CA GLU A 26 -10.30 0.09 -24.09
C GLU A 26 -11.81 -0.18 -23.92
N THR A 27 -12.17 -1.16 -23.09
CA THR A 27 -13.58 -1.45 -22.81
C THR A 27 -14.28 -0.32 -22.07
N VAL A 28 -13.59 0.30 -21.10
CA VAL A 28 -14.10 1.45 -20.35
C VAL A 28 -14.24 2.65 -21.28
N GLU A 29 -13.24 2.96 -22.11
CA GLU A 29 -13.27 4.07 -23.08
C GLU A 29 -14.47 3.96 -24.04
N ARG A 30 -14.72 2.76 -24.56
CA ARG A 30 -15.88 2.49 -25.41
C ARG A 30 -17.19 2.75 -24.68
N HIS A 31 -17.29 2.35 -23.40
CA HIS A 31 -18.47 2.61 -22.59
C HIS A 31 -18.65 4.10 -22.29
N LEU A 32 -17.57 4.83 -21.99
CA LEU A 32 -17.60 6.28 -21.77
C LEU A 32 -18.07 7.06 -23.00
N GLY A 33 -17.84 6.51 -24.21
CA GLY A 33 -18.40 7.02 -25.46
C GLY A 33 -19.95 7.01 -25.50
N MET A 34 -20.58 6.04 -24.83
CA MET A 34 -22.04 5.82 -24.88
C MET A 34 -22.77 6.21 -23.59
N CYS A 35 -22.06 6.29 -22.46
CA CYS A 35 -22.66 6.50 -21.14
C CYS A 35 -22.25 7.86 -20.54
N SER A 36 -23.17 8.83 -20.62
CA SER A 36 -22.96 10.18 -20.06
C SER A 36 -22.76 10.19 -18.54
N ARG A 37 -23.33 9.23 -17.81
CA ARG A 37 -23.17 9.12 -16.36
C ARG A 37 -21.73 8.75 -15.97
N CYS A 38 -21.20 7.68 -16.53
CA CYS A 38 -19.83 7.25 -16.24
C CYS A 38 -18.83 8.33 -16.66
N ARG A 39 -19.10 9.03 -17.78
CA ARG A 39 -18.34 10.20 -18.19
C ARG A 39 -18.33 11.31 -17.13
N SER A 40 -19.49 11.68 -16.60
CA SER A 40 -19.55 12.71 -15.55
C SER A 40 -18.80 12.32 -14.27
N VAL A 41 -18.73 11.02 -13.95
CA VAL A 41 -17.96 10.53 -12.79
C VAL A 41 -16.46 10.69 -13.05
N VAL A 42 -15.99 10.30 -14.23
CA VAL A 42 -14.58 10.46 -14.66
C VAL A 42 -14.19 11.95 -14.67
N GLU A 43 -15.02 12.81 -15.25
CA GLU A 43 -14.78 14.27 -15.28
C GLU A 43 -14.66 14.85 -13.86
N ASN A 44 -15.49 14.39 -12.91
CA ASN A 44 -15.39 14.84 -11.51
C ASN A 44 -14.06 14.42 -10.86
N TYR A 45 -13.59 13.20 -11.12
CA TYR A 45 -12.29 12.74 -10.62
C TYR A 45 -11.13 13.53 -11.22
N GLU A 46 -11.16 13.81 -12.53
CA GLU A 46 -10.16 14.64 -13.20
C GLU A 46 -10.11 16.06 -12.64
N GLN A 47 -11.28 16.67 -12.37
CA GLN A 47 -11.35 18.00 -11.75
C GLN A 47 -10.79 18.01 -10.32
N LEU A 48 -11.06 16.96 -9.55
CA LEU A 48 -10.51 16.81 -8.20
C LEU A 48 -8.98 16.69 -8.26
N ALA A 49 -8.45 15.83 -9.14
CA ALA A 49 -7.02 15.65 -9.34
C ALA A 49 -6.33 16.96 -9.78
N ALA A 50 -6.94 17.71 -10.70
CA ALA A 50 -6.45 19.02 -11.13
C ALA A 50 -6.41 20.03 -9.96
N THR A 51 -7.45 20.04 -9.11
CA THR A 51 -7.51 20.92 -7.92
C THR A 51 -6.42 20.59 -6.92
N PHE A 52 -6.17 19.30 -6.65
CA PHE A 52 -5.08 18.87 -5.79
C PHE A 52 -3.72 19.27 -6.35
N LYS A 53 -3.48 19.05 -7.64
CA LYS A 53 -2.24 19.43 -8.32
C LYS A 53 -1.94 20.93 -8.15
N LEU A 54 -2.96 21.77 -8.40
CA LEU A 54 -2.85 23.23 -8.21
C LEU A 54 -2.63 23.64 -6.75
N GLY A 55 -3.10 22.85 -5.79
CA GLY A 55 -2.89 23.07 -4.36
C GLY A 55 -1.46 22.72 -3.92
N VAL A 56 -0.94 21.59 -4.39
CA VAL A 56 0.44 21.14 -4.12
C VAL A 56 1.45 22.11 -4.73
N GLU A 57 1.27 22.49 -6.00
CA GLU A 57 2.15 23.43 -6.70
C GLU A 57 2.20 24.81 -6.02
N ARG A 58 1.11 25.27 -5.41
CA ARG A 58 1.07 26.56 -4.69
C ARG A 58 1.75 26.53 -3.32
N ARG A 59 1.87 25.37 -2.67
CA ARG A 59 2.41 25.25 -1.30
C ARG A 59 3.87 24.82 -1.23
N ALA A 60 4.45 24.36 -2.34
CA ALA A 60 5.86 23.96 -2.42
C ALA A 60 6.75 24.86 -3.31
N PRO A 61 6.87 26.20 -3.09
CA PRO A 61 7.85 27.01 -3.83
C PRO A 61 9.31 26.71 -3.45
N TRP A 62 9.57 26.11 -2.28
CA TRP A 62 10.91 25.96 -1.70
C TRP A 62 11.51 24.56 -1.88
N GLU A 63 10.78 23.66 -2.51
CA GLU A 63 11.16 22.24 -2.62
C GLU A 63 11.61 21.83 -4.03
N SER A 64 11.78 22.79 -4.95
CA SER A 64 12.29 22.55 -6.30
C SER A 64 13.81 22.36 -6.37
N GLN A 65 14.55 22.51 -5.26
CA GLN A 65 16.01 22.41 -5.24
C GLN A 65 16.53 20.98 -5.08
N TRP A 66 15.81 20.06 -4.42
CA TRP A 66 16.22 18.65 -4.31
C TRP A 66 15.65 17.75 -5.42
N LEU A 67 14.56 18.17 -6.07
CA LEU A 67 13.99 17.49 -7.23
C LEU A 67 14.62 17.91 -8.58
N SER A 68 15.59 18.83 -8.55
CA SER A 68 16.43 19.19 -9.71
C SER A 68 17.54 18.18 -9.98
N ASP A 69 17.65 17.11 -9.18
CA ASP A 69 18.33 15.90 -9.63
C ASP A 69 17.42 15.19 -10.64
N LYS A 70 17.66 15.46 -11.92
CA LYS A 70 16.90 14.99 -13.10
C LYS A 70 16.91 13.47 -13.30
N THR A 71 17.14 12.70 -12.25
CA THR A 71 17.17 11.23 -12.26
C THR A 71 15.85 10.61 -11.82
N VAL A 72 14.90 11.36 -11.26
CA VAL A 72 13.66 10.79 -10.65
C VAL A 72 12.42 10.86 -11.56
N PHE A 73 12.39 11.71 -12.59
CA PHE A 73 11.24 11.79 -13.52
C PHE A 73 11.68 11.75 -14.99
N ALA A 74 12.25 10.62 -15.41
CA ALA A 74 12.19 10.24 -16.82
C ALA A 74 10.77 9.69 -17.11
N PRO A 75 10.15 10.02 -18.27
CA PRO A 75 8.86 9.46 -18.62
C PRO A 75 8.95 7.93 -18.67
N VAL A 76 8.20 7.26 -17.80
CA VAL A 76 8.05 5.80 -17.78
C VAL A 76 7.15 5.38 -18.95
N ASN A 77 7.62 5.61 -20.18
CA ASN A 77 6.97 5.06 -21.39
C ASN A 77 7.96 4.58 -22.47
N THR A 78 9.28 4.72 -22.28
CA THR A 78 10.29 4.20 -23.22
C THR A 78 10.98 2.90 -22.75
N TRP A 79 10.80 2.48 -21.49
CA TRP A 79 11.51 1.32 -20.94
C TRP A 79 10.98 -0.05 -21.42
N ARG A 80 9.72 -0.11 -21.88
CA ARG A 80 9.10 -1.38 -22.30
C ARG A 80 9.53 -1.88 -23.69
N GLN A 81 10.09 -1.02 -24.55
CA GLN A 81 10.55 -1.43 -25.88
C GLN A 81 12.03 -1.84 -25.95
N SER A 82 12.87 -1.45 -24.98
CA SER A 82 14.31 -1.80 -25.00
C SER A 82 14.68 -3.05 -24.19
N PHE A 83 13.80 -3.57 -23.33
CA PHE A 83 14.10 -4.74 -22.50
C PHE A 83 13.98 -6.07 -23.28
N SER A 84 13.17 -6.13 -24.34
CA SER A 84 13.02 -7.35 -25.16
C SER A 84 14.17 -7.56 -26.15
N THR A 85 14.87 -6.50 -26.56
CA THR A 85 16.05 -6.59 -27.44
C THR A 85 17.35 -6.79 -26.64
N GLY A 86 17.39 -6.40 -25.36
CA GLY A 86 18.54 -6.62 -24.48
C GLY A 86 18.61 -8.05 -23.89
N LEU A 87 17.49 -8.63 -23.47
CA LEU A 87 17.48 -9.93 -22.78
C LEU A 87 18.01 -11.09 -23.65
N ILE A 88 17.85 -11.04 -24.98
CA ILE A 88 18.33 -12.08 -25.89
C ILE A 88 19.87 -12.02 -26.05
N GLY A 89 20.49 -10.85 -25.82
CA GLY A 89 21.95 -10.69 -25.87
C GLY A 89 22.68 -11.12 -24.59
N PHE A 90 22.02 -11.10 -23.44
CA PHE A 90 22.65 -11.35 -22.13
C PHE A 90 22.80 -12.84 -21.75
N VAL A 91 22.11 -13.76 -22.42
CA VAL A 91 22.17 -15.21 -22.09
C VAL A 91 23.53 -15.84 -22.42
N LYS A 92 24.42 -15.17 -23.17
CA LYS A 92 25.76 -15.69 -23.50
C LYS A 92 26.87 -15.28 -22.51
N ALA A 93 26.62 -14.37 -21.58
CA ALA A 93 27.67 -13.84 -20.71
C ALA A 93 27.45 -14.24 -19.24
N LYS A 94 28.30 -15.18 -18.79
CA LYS A 94 28.72 -15.44 -17.39
C LYS A 94 27.85 -16.38 -16.55
N LYS A 95 28.25 -17.67 -16.54
CA LYS A 95 27.83 -18.70 -15.55
C LYS A 95 28.05 -18.30 -14.09
N TYR A 96 28.91 -17.33 -13.80
CA TYR A 96 29.31 -16.96 -12.43
C TYR A 96 28.41 -15.92 -11.76
N THR A 97 27.67 -15.11 -12.51
CA THR A 97 26.79 -14.07 -11.93
C THR A 97 25.51 -14.67 -11.36
N LEU A 98 25.02 -15.77 -11.94
CA LEU A 98 23.82 -16.46 -11.49
C LEU A 98 24.00 -17.11 -10.10
N GLN A 99 25.20 -17.63 -9.82
CA GLN A 99 25.50 -18.30 -8.55
C GLN A 99 25.60 -17.32 -7.37
N LEU A 100 26.05 -16.09 -7.63
CA LEU A 100 26.13 -15.04 -6.61
C LEU A 100 24.75 -14.48 -6.24
N ALA A 101 23.86 -14.37 -7.22
CA ALA A 101 22.49 -13.88 -7.00
C ALA A 101 21.65 -14.86 -6.16
N SER A 102 21.81 -16.17 -6.34
CA SER A 102 21.04 -17.16 -5.57
C SER A 102 21.42 -17.18 -4.09
N ILE A 103 22.70 -17.03 -3.76
CA ILE A 103 23.18 -16.95 -2.37
C ILE A 103 22.61 -15.70 -1.69
N ALA A 104 22.66 -14.54 -2.36
CA ALA A 104 22.09 -13.31 -1.82
C ALA A 104 20.58 -13.41 -1.57
N ALA A 105 19.83 -14.02 -2.50
CA ALA A 105 18.39 -14.20 -2.37
C ALA A 105 18.03 -15.10 -1.16
N ILE A 106 18.77 -16.20 -0.94
CA ILE A 106 18.55 -17.10 0.20
C ILE A 106 18.84 -16.39 1.52
N LEU A 107 19.91 -15.59 1.60
CA LEU A 107 20.24 -14.83 2.80
C LEU A 107 19.17 -13.78 3.13
N ILE A 108 18.69 -13.06 2.12
CA ILE A 108 17.62 -12.06 2.28
C ILE A 108 16.34 -12.76 2.76
N ALA A 109 15.94 -13.86 2.12
CA ALA A 109 14.76 -14.62 2.51
C ALA A 109 14.86 -15.16 3.96
N GLY A 110 16.04 -15.62 4.38
CA GLY A 110 16.30 -16.05 5.74
C GLY A 110 16.15 -14.93 6.78
N VAL A 111 16.68 -13.74 6.49
CA VAL A 111 16.54 -12.57 7.37
C VAL A 111 15.08 -12.15 7.51
N PHE A 112 14.34 -12.07 6.40
CA PHE A 112 12.91 -11.75 6.42
C PHE A 112 12.09 -12.81 7.17
N TYR A 113 12.42 -14.09 7.01
CA TYR A 113 11.76 -15.17 7.74
C TYR A 113 11.96 -15.04 9.25
N TYR A 114 13.19 -14.76 9.70
CA TYR A 114 13.48 -14.55 11.12
C TYR A 114 12.79 -13.31 11.68
N GLN A 115 12.83 -12.18 10.96
CA GLN A 115 12.14 -10.96 11.38
C GLN A 115 10.62 -11.16 11.49
N ALA A 116 10.01 -11.84 10.52
CA ALA A 116 8.58 -12.14 10.55
C ALA A 116 8.17 -13.01 11.76
N HIS A 117 9.04 -13.93 12.19
CA HIS A 117 8.77 -14.78 13.36
C HIS A 117 9.02 -14.09 14.70
N THR A 118 9.80 -13.00 14.74
CA THR A 118 10.04 -12.23 15.98
C THR A 118 8.95 -11.19 16.30
N VAL A 119 8.01 -10.91 15.39
CA VAL A 119 6.98 -9.85 15.57
C VAL A 119 5.67 -10.39 16.19
N LEU A 120 5.60 -11.67 16.57
CA LEU A 120 4.37 -12.31 17.08
C LEU A 120 4.27 -12.47 18.61
N GLN A 121 5.14 -11.81 19.39
CA GLN A 121 4.98 -11.72 20.83
C GLN A 121 5.32 -10.32 21.35
N ASP A 122 4.29 -9.61 21.80
CA ASP A 122 4.20 -8.91 23.09
C ASP A 122 3.20 -7.75 22.99
N GLY A 123 1.91 -8.11 22.94
CA GLY A 123 0.87 -7.24 23.48
C GLY A 123 0.89 -7.36 25.01
N PRO A 124 0.53 -6.30 25.76
CA PRO A 124 0.53 -6.34 27.22
C PRO A 124 -0.32 -7.51 27.71
N SER A 125 0.30 -8.45 28.43
CA SER A 125 -0.29 -9.74 28.82
C SER A 125 -1.26 -9.65 30.01
N ALA A 126 -1.61 -8.43 30.44
CA ALA A 126 -2.57 -8.21 31.50
C ALA A 126 -3.30 -6.88 31.34
N ILE A 127 -4.64 -6.94 31.38
CA ILE A 127 -5.49 -5.77 31.61
C ILE A 127 -5.70 -5.70 33.12
N ILE A 128 -5.21 -4.64 33.75
CA ILE A 128 -5.36 -4.42 35.20
C ILE A 128 -6.60 -3.55 35.40
N ASN A 129 -7.65 -4.14 35.98
CA ASN A 129 -8.79 -3.36 36.48
C ASN A 129 -8.64 -3.23 38.00
N PHE A 130 -8.55 -1.98 38.48
CA PHE A 130 -8.45 -1.65 39.89
C PHE A 130 -9.67 -0.82 40.29
N VAL A 131 -10.36 -1.27 41.34
CA VAL A 131 -11.46 -0.51 41.96
C VAL A 131 -11.07 -0.27 43.41
N GLU A 132 -10.91 1.00 43.77
CA GLU A 132 -10.61 1.46 45.12
C GLU A 132 -11.91 1.92 45.79
N GLY A 133 -12.23 1.37 46.96
CA GLY A 133 -13.31 1.86 47.81
C GLY A 133 -12.79 2.17 49.20
N ASP A 134 -13.51 3.02 49.94
CA ASP A 134 -13.08 3.54 51.25
C ASP A 134 -12.85 2.47 52.34
N MET A 135 -13.25 1.21 52.10
CA MET A 135 -13.13 0.09 53.04
C MET A 135 -12.38 -1.14 52.47
N ALA A 136 -12.19 -1.23 51.16
CA ALA A 136 -11.50 -2.36 50.54
C ALA A 136 -10.99 -2.02 49.14
N SER A 137 -9.92 -2.70 48.72
CA SER A 137 -9.40 -2.61 47.36
C SER A 137 -9.41 -3.97 46.66
N VAL A 138 -9.84 -3.97 45.39
CA VAL A 138 -9.89 -5.18 44.55
C VAL A 138 -9.08 -4.95 43.29
N MET A 139 -8.18 -5.89 43.00
CA MET A 139 -7.37 -5.91 41.79
C MET A 139 -7.66 -7.19 41.00
N ILE A 140 -8.00 -7.04 39.73
CA ILE A 140 -8.28 -8.15 38.82
C ILE A 140 -7.18 -8.20 37.75
N PHE A 141 -6.50 -9.34 37.66
CA PHE A 141 -5.53 -9.65 36.62
C PHE A 141 -6.06 -10.74 35.70
N GLU A 142 -6.12 -10.44 34.41
CA GLU A 142 -6.45 -11.42 33.37
C GLU A 142 -5.22 -11.66 32.50
N THR A 143 -4.77 -12.92 32.39
CA THR A 143 -3.63 -13.26 31.54
C THR A 143 -4.08 -13.89 30.21
N HIS A 144 -3.75 -13.23 29.10
CA HIS A 144 -3.90 -13.79 27.75
C HIS A 144 -2.56 -14.46 27.39
N PRO A 145 -2.48 -15.80 27.22
CA PRO A 145 -3.42 -16.67 26.50
C PRO A 145 -4.09 -17.79 27.33
N SER A 146 -3.92 -17.82 28.65
CA SER A 146 -4.35 -18.93 29.50
C SER A 146 -5.73 -18.73 30.16
N ASN A 147 -6.39 -17.58 29.94
CA ASN A 147 -7.70 -17.24 30.52
C ASN A 147 -7.76 -17.44 32.04
N ASN A 148 -6.63 -17.21 32.73
CA ASN A 148 -6.59 -17.25 34.17
C ASN A 148 -6.90 -15.86 34.73
N THR A 149 -7.90 -15.80 35.62
CA THR A 149 -8.26 -14.61 36.39
C THR A 149 -7.74 -14.75 37.82
N ILE A 150 -6.86 -13.85 38.23
CA ILE A 150 -6.41 -13.72 39.62
C ILE A 150 -7.11 -12.52 40.24
N ILE A 151 -7.81 -12.75 41.35
CA ILE A 151 -8.49 -11.70 42.12
C ILE A 151 -7.74 -11.51 43.43
N TRP A 152 -7.22 -10.31 43.66
CA TRP A 152 -6.61 -9.93 44.92
C TRP A 152 -7.53 -8.97 45.67
N TYR A 153 -7.87 -9.34 46.91
CA TYR A 153 -8.68 -8.54 47.83
C TYR A 153 -7.84 -8.16 49.05
N THR A 154 -7.87 -6.88 49.43
CA THR A 154 -7.31 -6.41 50.70
C THR A 154 -8.34 -5.55 51.44
N GLU A 155 -8.41 -5.75 52.76
CA GLU A 155 -9.32 -5.05 53.67
C GLU A 155 -8.46 -4.27 54.68
N GLY A 156 -8.82 -2.99 54.89
CA GLY A 156 -8.10 -2.06 55.75
C GLY A 156 -8.82 -1.80 57.06
#